data_AF-A0A7K9GFE7-F1
#
_entry.id   AF-A0A7K9GFE7-F1
#
_cell.length_a   1.000
_cell.length_b   1.000
_cell.length_c   1.000
_cell.angle_alpha   90.00
_cell.angle_beta   90.00
_cell.angle_gamma   90.00
#
_symmetry.space_group_name_H-M   'P 1'
#
loop_
_entity.id
_entity.type
_entity.pdbx_description
1 polymer ?
#
loop_
_entity_poly.entity_id
_entity_poly.type
_entity_poly.pdbx_seq_one_letter_code
_entity_poly.pdbx_strand_id
1 'polypeptide(L)'
;AVTQEALSEEISFSVLYTPFEREDKADRIKEANKTFAEKHPDYVQHIFTDPHGIHLLPEKAESHPGQQYLLTLGFRNKEIGKTVEKFVTQKLPVFPGQKTTFSRSTEEEAETFWQNTGKRIMAALAFIGSSKIKDERGPCARAIEQFHHASLLSHLQRGEEQAQVMAQAMAELATVPYLQRISQEDDKLLQSLMADAMDILAGGTGERVWTKIQKV
;
A
#
# COMPACT_ATOMS: atom_id res chain seq x y z
N ALA A 1 -24.20 6.62 7.23
CA ALA A 1 -23.52 6.44 8.53
C ALA A 1 -22.02 6.42 8.28
N VAL A 2 -21.23 7.09 9.12
CA VAL A 2 -19.77 7.11 9.04
C VAL A 2 -19.26 6.09 10.05
N THR A 3 -18.65 5.00 9.60
CA THR A 3 -18.16 3.97 10.51
C THR A 3 -16.69 4.20 10.82
N GLN A 4 -16.40 4.30 12.11
CA GLN A 4 -15.09 4.60 12.67
C GLN A 4 -14.43 3.30 13.09
N GLU A 5 -13.26 3.00 12.55
CA GLU A 5 -12.41 1.94 13.07
C GLU A 5 -11.17 2.58 13.70
N ALA A 6 -11.24 2.80 15.01
CA ALA A 6 -10.06 3.06 15.82
C ALA A 6 -9.49 1.70 16.21
N LEU A 7 -8.56 1.19 15.41
CA LEU A 7 -7.69 0.11 15.89
C LEU A 7 -6.86 0.71 17.07
N SER A 8 -6.63 -0.05 18.15
CA SER A 8 -5.79 0.29 19.32
C SER A 8 -4.66 -0.75 19.39
N GLU A 9 -3.40 -0.53 19.80
CA GLU A 9 -2.84 0.28 20.90
C GLU A 9 -1.57 1.08 20.54
N GLU A 10 -1.17 1.20 19.27
CA GLU A 10 0.03 1.97 18.91
C GLU A 10 -0.06 2.66 17.53
N ILE A 11 -1.22 3.23 17.21
CA ILE A 11 -1.54 3.49 15.81
C ILE A 11 -1.07 4.87 15.38
N SER A 12 -0.07 4.84 14.51
CA SER A 12 0.52 6.00 13.85
C SER A 12 -0.44 6.75 12.92
N PHE A 13 -1.63 6.19 12.66
CA PHE A 13 -2.65 6.72 11.77
C PHE A 13 -4.10 6.45 12.26
N SER A 14 -5.06 7.15 11.69
CA SER A 14 -6.51 6.95 11.87
C SER A 14 -7.16 6.98 10.49
N VAL A 15 -8.34 6.37 10.35
CA VAL A 15 -8.98 6.17 9.06
C VAL A 15 -10.44 6.63 9.05
N LEU A 16 -10.91 7.03 7.87
CA LEU A 16 -12.30 7.39 7.61
C LEU A 16 -12.72 6.81 6.26
N TYR A 17 -13.81 6.06 6.28
CA TYR A 17 -14.48 5.59 5.07
C TYR A 17 -15.56 6.59 4.66
N THR A 18 -15.41 7.19 3.49
CA THR A 18 -16.37 8.14 2.94
C THR A 18 -17.12 7.48 1.78
N PRO A 19 -18.44 7.25 1.87
CA PRO A 19 -19.23 6.74 0.76
C PRO A 19 -19.06 7.61 -0.48
N PHE A 20 -18.91 6.99 -1.65
CA PHE A 20 -18.74 7.70 -2.91
C PHE A 20 -19.60 7.10 -4.01
N GLU A 21 -20.31 7.99 -4.74
CA GLU A 21 -20.96 7.70 -6.01
C GLU A 21 -20.11 8.33 -7.11
N ARG A 22 -20.02 7.70 -8.30
CA ARG A 22 -18.98 7.94 -9.33
C ARG A 22 -18.78 9.39 -9.82
N GLU A 23 -19.58 10.35 -9.38
CA GLU A 23 -19.49 11.76 -9.78
C GLU A 23 -18.67 12.61 -8.78
N ASP A 24 -17.73 13.36 -9.33
CA ASP A 24 -16.83 14.33 -8.69
C ASP A 24 -15.94 13.82 -7.55
N LYS A 25 -15.07 12.84 -7.88
CA LYS A 25 -14.07 12.26 -6.96
C LYS A 25 -13.16 13.31 -6.32
N ALA A 26 -12.80 14.37 -7.03
CA ALA A 26 -11.87 15.38 -6.53
C ALA A 26 -12.49 16.22 -5.41
N ASP A 27 -13.74 16.67 -5.59
CA ASP A 27 -14.43 17.43 -4.56
C ASP A 27 -14.80 16.56 -3.36
N ARG A 28 -15.14 15.29 -3.60
CA ARG A 28 -15.36 14.30 -2.54
C ARG A 28 -14.10 14.01 -1.73
N ILE A 29 -12.92 13.95 -2.36
CA ILE A 29 -11.64 13.83 -1.63
C ILE A 29 -11.40 15.05 -0.73
N LYS A 30 -11.65 16.27 -1.21
CA LYS A 30 -11.50 17.48 -0.40
C LYS A 30 -12.47 17.48 0.80
N GLU A 31 -13.72 17.10 0.56
CA GLU A 31 -14.75 16.97 1.60
C GLU A 31 -14.37 15.91 2.65
N ALA A 32 -13.88 14.75 2.21
CA ALA A 32 -13.43 13.67 3.09
C ALA A 32 -12.24 14.11 3.96
N ASN A 33 -11.23 14.75 3.37
CA ASN A 33 -10.07 15.27 4.11
C ASN A 33 -10.48 16.32 5.15
N LYS A 34 -11.41 17.24 4.80
CA LYS A 34 -11.93 18.25 5.73
C LYS A 34 -12.69 17.59 6.88
N THR A 35 -13.62 16.69 6.56
CA THR A 35 -14.43 15.96 7.53
C THR A 35 -13.55 15.14 8.48
N PHE A 36 -12.50 14.52 7.95
CA PHE A 36 -11.52 13.80 8.75
C PHE A 36 -10.84 14.73 9.75
N ALA A 37 -10.34 15.88 9.30
CA ALA A 37 -9.62 16.82 10.15
C ALA A 37 -10.49 17.34 11.31
N GLU A 38 -11.78 17.55 11.07
CA GLU A 38 -12.74 17.95 12.10
C GLU A 38 -13.01 16.84 13.13
N LYS A 39 -13.07 15.57 12.69
CA LYS A 39 -13.37 14.42 13.56
C LYS A 39 -12.16 13.86 14.30
N HIS A 40 -10.97 13.98 13.71
CA HIS A 40 -9.74 13.37 14.21
C HIS A 40 -8.61 14.42 14.31
N PRO A 41 -8.77 15.43 15.18
CA PRO A 41 -7.80 16.53 15.30
C PRO A 41 -6.39 16.06 15.70
N ASP A 42 -6.27 14.92 16.36
CA ASP A 42 -4.97 14.35 16.75
C ASP A 42 -4.16 13.78 15.57
N TYR A 43 -4.79 13.56 14.41
CA TYR A 43 -4.20 12.86 13.25
C TYR A 43 -4.06 13.78 12.03
N VAL A 44 -3.96 15.09 12.25
CA VAL A 44 -3.96 16.10 11.18
C VAL A 44 -2.57 16.49 10.67
N GLN A 45 -1.49 15.92 11.22
CA GLN A 45 -0.11 16.27 10.81
C GLN A 45 0.14 15.92 9.33
N HIS A 46 -0.55 14.89 8.84
CA HIS A 46 -0.67 14.61 7.43
C HIS A 46 -1.96 13.84 7.18
N ILE A 47 -2.78 14.28 6.23
CA ILE A 47 -4.03 13.62 5.82
C ILE A 47 -3.98 13.47 4.30
N PHE A 48 -4.31 12.27 3.82
CA PHE A 48 -4.58 12.05 2.41
C PHE A 48 -5.71 11.05 2.24
N THR A 49 -6.38 11.11 1.09
CA THR A 49 -7.38 10.11 0.68
C THR A 49 -6.82 9.35 -0.50
N ASP A 50 -6.90 8.01 -0.48
CA ASP A 50 -6.42 7.17 -1.58
C ASP A 50 -7.14 7.58 -2.89
N PRO A 51 -6.43 8.16 -3.87
CA PRO A 51 -7.04 8.66 -5.08
C PRO A 51 -7.25 7.58 -6.14
N HIS A 52 -6.78 6.34 -5.91
CA HIS A 52 -6.82 5.24 -6.88
C HIS A 52 -7.56 4.01 -6.38
N GLY A 53 -7.75 3.90 -5.06
CA GLY A 53 -8.43 2.79 -4.41
C GLY A 53 -9.94 2.93 -4.37
N ILE A 54 -10.63 1.84 -4.72
CA ILE A 54 -12.03 1.62 -4.35
C ILE A 54 -12.04 0.61 -3.21
N HIS A 55 -12.54 1.04 -2.05
CA HIS A 55 -12.48 0.26 -0.83
C HIS A 55 -13.86 -0.29 -0.41
N LEU A 56 -13.85 -1.45 0.26
CA LEU A 56 -14.99 -1.93 1.04
C LEU A 56 -14.87 -1.49 2.49
N LEU A 57 -16.03 -1.32 3.10
CA LEU A 57 -16.15 -1.24 4.54
C LEU A 57 -15.78 -2.61 5.15
N PRO A 58 -15.13 -2.65 6.32
CA PRO A 58 -14.93 -3.88 7.06
C PRO A 58 -16.24 -4.63 7.28
N GLU A 59 -16.21 -5.96 7.26
CA GLU A 59 -17.40 -6.83 7.34
C GLU A 59 -18.29 -6.56 8.57
N LYS A 60 -17.69 -6.08 9.67
CA LYS A 60 -18.39 -5.77 10.93
C LYS A 60 -19.13 -4.43 10.92
N ALA A 61 -19.01 -3.65 9.87
CA ALA A 61 -19.59 -2.33 9.76
C ALA A 61 -20.86 -2.35 8.91
N GLU A 62 -21.89 -1.63 9.35
CA GLU A 62 -23.14 -1.51 8.59
C GLU A 62 -22.87 -0.87 7.21
N SER A 63 -22.94 -1.68 6.15
CA SER A 63 -22.74 -1.27 4.76
C SER A 63 -23.95 -1.63 3.90
N HIS A 64 -24.19 -0.82 2.88
CA HIS A 64 -25.20 -1.15 1.87
C HIS A 64 -24.55 -2.02 0.79
N PRO A 65 -25.24 -3.07 0.27
CA PRO A 65 -24.70 -3.90 -0.80
C PRO A 65 -24.25 -3.08 -2.01
N GLY A 66 -23.00 -3.26 -2.44
CA GLY A 66 -22.44 -2.55 -3.60
C GLY A 66 -21.97 -1.11 -3.33
N GLN A 67 -22.08 -0.61 -2.10
CA GLN A 67 -21.53 0.71 -1.73
C GLN A 67 -20.01 0.72 -1.83
N GLN A 68 -19.48 1.72 -2.52
CA GLN A 68 -18.05 1.99 -2.63
C GLN A 68 -17.63 3.11 -1.69
N TYR A 69 -16.40 3.04 -1.19
CA TYR A 69 -15.87 4.01 -0.25
C TYR A 69 -14.51 4.53 -0.72
N LEU A 70 -14.31 5.83 -0.49
CA LEU A 70 -12.99 6.45 -0.44
C LEU A 70 -12.40 6.23 0.95
N LEU A 71 -11.12 5.89 1.00
CA LEU A 71 -10.39 5.71 2.25
C LEU A 71 -9.50 6.92 2.52
N THR A 72 -9.82 7.66 3.58
CA THR A 72 -8.99 8.75 4.09
C THR A 72 -8.15 8.25 5.25
N LEU A 73 -6.86 8.58 5.25
CA LEU A 73 -5.93 8.30 6.33
C LEU A 73 -5.37 9.60 6.88
N GLY A 74 -5.31 9.72 8.20
CA GLY A 74 -4.61 10.80 8.89
C GLY A 74 -3.52 10.24 9.79
N PHE A 75 -2.42 10.96 9.93
CA PHE A 75 -1.23 10.53 10.66
C PHE A 75 -0.86 11.53 11.75
N ARG A 76 -0.34 11.00 12.86
CA ARG A 76 0.33 11.79 13.90
C ARG A 76 1.75 12.19 13.52
N ASN A 77 2.39 11.41 12.65
CA ASN A 77 3.73 11.68 12.16
C ASN A 77 3.66 12.06 10.68
N LYS A 78 4.04 13.30 10.38
CA LYS A 78 4.00 13.87 9.04
C LYS A 78 4.85 13.10 8.02
N GLU A 79 6.02 12.61 8.42
CA GLU A 79 6.95 11.94 7.52
C GLU A 79 6.51 10.50 7.21
N ILE A 80 5.91 9.81 8.18
CA ILE A 80 5.24 8.53 7.93
C ILE A 80 4.09 8.74 6.94
N GLY A 81 3.23 9.74 7.19
CA GLY A 81 2.08 10.02 6.33
C GLY A 81 2.48 10.32 4.89
N LYS A 82 3.42 11.24 4.67
CA LYS A 82 3.95 11.56 3.33
C LYS A 82 4.55 10.34 2.63
N THR A 83 5.22 9.48 3.39
CA THR A 83 5.83 8.27 2.82
C THR A 83 4.74 7.32 2.32
N VAL A 84 3.72 7.06 3.15
CA VAL A 84 2.58 6.23 2.77
C VAL A 84 1.83 6.84 1.57
N GLU A 85 1.54 8.14 1.59
CA GLU A 85 0.91 8.84 0.45
C GLU A 85 1.73 8.65 -0.83
N LYS A 86 3.05 8.79 -0.75
CA LYS A 86 3.95 8.57 -1.89
C LYS A 86 3.84 7.14 -2.43
N PHE A 87 3.79 6.13 -1.56
CA PHE A 87 3.60 4.73 -1.98
C PHE A 87 2.27 4.50 -2.70
N VAL A 88 1.20 5.12 -2.20
CA VAL A 88 -0.16 4.95 -2.71
C VAL A 88 -0.42 5.75 -4.00
N THR A 89 0.20 6.92 -4.15
CA THR A 89 -0.08 7.85 -5.25
C THR A 89 0.89 7.70 -6.43
N GLN A 90 2.12 7.23 -6.20
CA GLN A 90 3.07 7.06 -7.28
C GLN A 90 2.71 5.84 -8.14
N LYS A 91 2.88 5.97 -9.46
CA LYS A 91 2.79 4.84 -10.40
C LYS A 91 3.90 3.80 -10.18
N LEU A 92 5.02 4.24 -9.61
CA LEU A 92 6.17 3.45 -9.17
C LEU A 92 6.77 4.14 -7.93
N PRO A 93 6.79 3.51 -6.75
CA PRO A 93 7.29 4.17 -5.55
C PRO A 93 8.82 4.22 -5.49
N VAL A 94 9.35 5.44 -5.35
CA VAL A 94 10.73 5.68 -4.93
C VAL A 94 10.73 5.84 -3.41
N PHE A 95 11.50 5.04 -2.68
CA PHE A 95 11.60 5.17 -1.22
C PHE A 95 12.03 6.59 -0.80
N PRO A 96 11.28 7.29 0.06
CA PRO A 96 11.72 8.56 0.62
C PRO A 96 12.80 8.28 1.68
N GLY A 97 14.06 8.36 1.24
CA GLY A 97 15.23 8.12 2.08
C GLY A 97 16.52 7.96 1.27
N GLN A 98 16.43 7.52 0.02
CA GLN A 98 17.59 7.41 -0.87
C GLN A 98 17.59 8.53 -1.91
N LYS A 99 18.23 9.66 -1.57
CA LYS A 99 18.80 10.57 -2.58
C LYS A 99 20.17 10.10 -3.07
N THR A 100 20.58 8.91 -2.71
CA THR A 100 21.88 8.32 -3.06
C THR A 100 21.69 6.86 -3.46
N THR A 101 22.20 6.54 -4.64
CA THR A 101 22.63 5.22 -5.10
C THR A 101 23.08 4.37 -3.91
N PHE A 102 22.32 3.34 -3.54
CA PHE A 102 22.71 2.23 -2.65
C PHE A 102 23.79 2.55 -1.60
N SER A 103 23.65 3.65 -0.85
CA SER A 103 24.50 3.86 0.31
C SER A 103 23.97 2.93 1.37
N ARG A 104 24.70 1.83 1.61
CA ARG A 104 24.47 0.85 2.66
C ARG A 104 24.43 1.60 4.00
N SER A 105 23.23 1.96 4.45
CA SER A 105 23.01 2.31 5.85
C SER A 105 23.59 1.18 6.69
N THR A 106 24.20 1.52 7.83
CA THR A 106 24.64 0.47 8.75
C THR A 106 23.44 -0.39 9.15
N GLU A 107 23.67 -1.68 9.42
CA GLU A 107 22.60 -2.62 9.78
C GLU A 107 21.78 -2.12 10.98
N GLU A 108 22.47 -1.45 11.93
CA GLU A 108 21.89 -0.82 13.11
C GLU A 108 20.99 0.38 12.78
N GLU A 109 21.38 1.25 11.85
CA GLU A 109 20.55 2.37 11.38
C GLU A 109 19.31 1.87 10.64
N ALA A 110 19.46 0.82 9.83
CA ALA A 110 18.38 0.22 9.08
C ALA A 110 17.36 -0.46 10.01
N GLU A 111 17.84 -1.15 11.04
CA GLU A 111 17.01 -1.76 12.08
C GLU A 111 16.30 -0.70 12.92
N THR A 112 17.00 0.35 13.32
CA THR A 112 16.41 1.48 14.05
C THR A 112 15.32 2.17 13.24
N PHE A 113 15.55 2.37 11.94
CA PHE A 113 14.53 2.87 11.02
C PHE A 113 13.34 1.91 10.91
N TRP A 114 13.58 0.61 10.79
CA TRP A 114 12.52 -0.39 10.67
C TRP A 114 11.61 -0.41 11.90
N GLN A 115 12.20 -0.45 13.10
CA GLN A 115 11.46 -0.47 14.36
C GLN A 115 10.67 0.83 14.60
N ASN A 116 11.24 1.98 14.26
CA ASN A 116 10.62 3.27 14.55
C ASN A 116 9.67 3.76 13.44
N THR A 117 9.88 3.38 12.19
CA THR A 117 9.18 4.00 11.05
C THR A 117 8.69 2.94 10.06
N GLY A 118 9.55 1.98 9.69
CA GLY A 118 9.27 0.96 8.69
C GLY A 118 8.01 0.16 9.00
N LYS A 119 7.93 -0.45 10.20
CA LYS A 119 6.74 -1.22 10.63
C LYS A 119 5.45 -0.43 10.55
N ARG A 120 5.47 0.86 10.90
CA ARG A 120 4.31 1.75 10.91
C ARG A 120 3.85 2.11 9.49
N ILE A 121 4.78 2.40 8.59
CA ILE A 121 4.49 2.57 7.15
C ILE A 121 3.87 1.29 6.59
N MET A 122 4.47 0.14 6.91
CA MET A 122 4.01 -1.14 6.37
C MET A 122 2.63 -1.55 6.88
N ALA A 123 2.35 -1.32 8.17
CA ALA A 123 1.02 -1.54 8.73
C ALA A 123 -0.05 -0.70 8.02
N ALA A 124 0.26 0.57 7.69
CA ALA A 124 -0.66 1.43 6.95
C ALA A 124 -0.90 0.90 5.51
N LEU A 125 0.16 0.51 4.80
CA LEU A 125 0.02 -0.07 3.46
C LEU A 125 -0.77 -1.38 3.46
N ALA A 126 -0.51 -2.27 4.42
CA ALA A 126 -1.27 -3.50 4.59
C ALA A 126 -2.76 -3.23 4.85
N PHE A 127 -3.08 -2.24 5.68
CA PHE A 127 -4.46 -1.82 5.94
C PHE A 127 -5.15 -1.31 4.67
N ILE A 128 -4.51 -0.41 3.93
CA ILE A 128 -5.03 0.11 2.65
C ILE A 128 -5.30 -1.04 1.68
N GLY A 129 -4.34 -1.94 1.51
CA GLY A 129 -4.45 -3.09 0.63
C GLY A 129 -5.57 -4.06 1.04
N SER A 130 -5.78 -4.27 2.35
CA SER A 130 -6.81 -5.20 2.85
C SER A 130 -8.24 -4.81 2.49
N SER A 131 -8.51 -3.50 2.35
CA SER A 131 -9.84 -2.98 2.03
C SER A 131 -10.01 -2.65 0.54
N LYS A 132 -8.91 -2.59 -0.23
CA LYS A 132 -8.92 -2.19 -1.65
C LYS A 132 -9.34 -3.36 -2.55
N ILE A 133 -10.47 -3.21 -3.24
CA ILE A 133 -10.98 -4.20 -4.22
C ILE A 133 -10.44 -3.94 -5.62
N LYS A 134 -10.36 -2.66 -5.99
CA LYS A 134 -9.96 -2.21 -7.32
C LYS A 134 -8.97 -1.06 -7.18
N ASP A 135 -7.91 -1.13 -7.97
CA ASP A 135 -6.92 -0.07 -8.12
C ASP A 135 -6.99 0.48 -9.55
N GLU A 136 -7.20 1.78 -9.69
CA GLU A 136 -7.23 2.46 -10.99
C GLU A 136 -5.88 2.43 -11.72
N ARG A 137 -4.76 2.18 -11.02
CA ARG A 137 -3.43 2.04 -11.63
C ARG A 137 -3.25 0.72 -12.37
N GLY A 138 -4.13 -0.26 -12.14
CA GLY A 138 -4.15 -1.53 -12.86
C GLY A 138 -4.13 -2.75 -11.93
N PRO A 139 -4.32 -3.94 -12.53
CA PRO A 139 -4.53 -5.18 -11.78
C PRO A 139 -3.31 -5.66 -10.99
N CYS A 140 -2.10 -5.25 -11.37
CA CYS A 140 -0.84 -5.63 -10.71
C CYS A 140 -0.36 -4.62 -9.64
N ALA A 141 -1.06 -3.51 -9.42
CA ALA A 141 -0.57 -2.41 -8.58
C ALA A 141 -0.25 -2.86 -7.15
N ARG A 142 -1.12 -3.70 -6.56
CA ARG A 142 -0.94 -4.22 -5.19
C ARG A 142 0.25 -5.17 -5.08
N ALA A 143 0.45 -6.04 -6.07
CA ALA A 143 1.61 -6.90 -6.12
C ALA A 143 2.90 -6.08 -6.19
N ILE A 144 2.93 -5.04 -7.03
CA ILE A 144 4.06 -4.11 -7.12
C ILE A 144 4.37 -3.49 -5.75
N GLU A 145 3.38 -3.05 -4.97
CA GLU A 145 3.59 -2.56 -3.60
C GLU A 145 4.23 -3.62 -2.68
N GLN A 146 3.78 -4.88 -2.77
CA GLN A 146 4.35 -5.99 -2.00
C GLN A 146 5.78 -6.33 -2.43
N PHE A 147 6.09 -6.22 -3.71
CA PHE A 147 7.45 -6.37 -4.24
C PHE A 147 8.43 -5.33 -3.69
N HIS A 148 7.98 -4.08 -3.53
CA HIS A 148 8.78 -3.07 -2.82
C HIS A 148 8.99 -3.43 -1.36
N HIS A 149 7.94 -3.90 -0.68
CA HIS A 149 8.04 -4.33 0.71
C HIS A 149 9.05 -5.47 0.88
N ALA A 150 8.98 -6.50 0.04
CA ALA A 150 9.93 -7.60 0.06
C ALA A 150 11.35 -7.14 -0.24
N SER A 151 11.53 -6.17 -1.14
CA SER A 151 12.85 -5.59 -1.41
C SER A 151 13.45 -4.92 -0.17
N LEU A 152 12.63 -4.18 0.58
CA LEU A 152 13.04 -3.57 1.85
C LEU A 152 13.39 -4.63 2.89
N LEU A 153 12.54 -5.65 3.06
CA LEU A 153 12.77 -6.74 4.02
C LEU A 153 14.04 -7.52 3.69
N SER A 154 14.33 -7.74 2.41
CA SER A 154 15.59 -8.32 1.94
C SER A 154 16.80 -7.50 2.39
N HIS A 155 16.76 -6.18 2.20
CA HIS A 155 17.83 -5.28 2.64
C HIS A 155 18.03 -5.26 4.15
N LEU A 156 16.96 -5.51 4.92
CA LEU A 156 16.98 -5.63 6.37
C LEU A 156 17.33 -7.06 6.85
N GLN A 157 17.68 -7.98 5.95
CA GLN A 157 17.97 -9.39 6.26
C GLN A 157 16.79 -10.15 6.90
N ARG A 158 15.54 -9.77 6.58
CA ARG A 158 14.31 -10.34 7.17
C ARG A 158 13.67 -11.36 6.24
N GLY A 159 14.41 -12.44 5.97
CA GLY A 159 14.05 -13.44 4.95
C GLY A 159 12.68 -14.11 5.17
N GLU A 160 12.30 -14.39 6.41
CA GLU A 160 11.00 -15.02 6.71
C GLU A 160 9.82 -14.11 6.34
N GLU A 161 9.86 -12.84 6.76
CA GLU A 161 8.81 -11.88 6.41
C GLU A 161 8.81 -11.55 4.92
N GLN A 162 9.99 -11.50 4.30
CA GLN A 162 10.10 -11.34 2.86
C GLN A 162 9.38 -12.49 2.14
N ALA A 163 9.61 -13.73 2.55
CA ALA A 163 8.94 -14.90 2.00
C ALA A 163 7.42 -14.85 2.21
N GLN A 164 6.95 -14.45 3.38
CA GLN A 164 5.51 -14.30 3.65
C GLN A 164 4.86 -13.27 2.72
N VAL A 165 5.48 -12.10 2.56
CA VAL A 165 4.97 -11.03 1.69
C VAL A 165 4.96 -11.47 0.23
N MET A 166 5.97 -12.21 -0.22
CA MET A 166 6.04 -12.73 -1.58
C MET A 166 5.05 -13.87 -1.83
N ALA A 167 4.81 -14.74 -0.85
CA ALA A 167 3.77 -15.75 -0.94
C ALA A 167 2.39 -15.10 -1.07
N GLN A 168 2.12 -14.04 -0.30
CA GLN A 168 0.90 -13.26 -0.43
C GLN A 168 0.79 -12.59 -1.81
N ALA A 169 1.86 -11.99 -2.31
CA ALA A 169 1.89 -11.39 -3.64
C ALA A 169 1.62 -12.40 -4.76
N MET A 170 2.23 -13.58 -4.67
CA MET A 170 1.97 -14.67 -5.61
C MET A 170 0.49 -15.09 -5.57
N ALA A 171 -0.07 -15.27 -4.38
CA ALA A 171 -1.47 -15.66 -4.22
C ALA A 171 -2.41 -14.60 -4.84
N GLU A 172 -2.18 -13.32 -4.56
CA GLU A 172 -2.98 -12.24 -5.12
C GLU A 172 -2.86 -12.17 -6.65
N LEU A 173 -1.63 -12.22 -7.20
CA LEU A 173 -1.39 -12.27 -8.65
C LEU A 173 -2.10 -13.46 -9.31
N ALA A 174 -2.05 -14.64 -8.70
CA ALA A 174 -2.71 -15.83 -9.23
C ALA A 174 -4.24 -15.69 -9.31
N THR A 175 -4.85 -14.85 -8.46
CA THR A 175 -6.30 -14.60 -8.50
C THR A 175 -6.74 -13.55 -9.52
N VAL A 176 -5.84 -12.67 -9.96
CA VAL A 176 -6.15 -11.53 -10.85
C VAL A 176 -6.94 -11.95 -12.10
N PRO A 177 -6.53 -12.99 -12.87
CA PRO A 177 -7.22 -13.36 -14.11
C PRO A 177 -8.67 -13.82 -13.91
N TYR A 178 -9.01 -14.25 -12.70
CA TYR A 178 -10.36 -14.72 -12.36
C TYR A 178 -11.27 -13.59 -11.85
N LEU A 179 -10.67 -12.52 -11.31
CA LEU A 179 -11.41 -11.41 -10.71
C LEU A 179 -11.60 -10.24 -11.66
N GLN A 180 -10.73 -10.06 -12.65
CA GLN A 180 -10.72 -8.89 -13.52
C GLN A 180 -10.39 -9.25 -14.97
N ARG A 181 -10.96 -8.49 -15.91
CA ARG A 181 -10.57 -8.58 -17.32
C ARG A 181 -9.24 -7.84 -17.50
N ILE A 182 -8.20 -8.57 -17.90
CA ILE A 182 -6.86 -8.04 -18.08
C ILE A 182 -6.57 -7.77 -19.57
N SER A 183 -5.77 -6.74 -19.85
CA SER A 183 -5.23 -6.49 -21.19
C SER A 183 -4.08 -7.45 -21.50
N GLN A 184 -3.66 -7.54 -22.75
CA GLN A 184 -2.51 -8.35 -23.13
C GLN A 184 -1.19 -7.83 -22.52
N GLU A 185 -1.08 -6.51 -22.30
CA GLU A 185 0.08 -5.90 -21.66
C GLU A 185 0.10 -6.24 -20.16
N ASP A 186 -1.05 -6.14 -19.49
CA ASP A 186 -1.18 -6.51 -18.08
C ASP A 186 -0.95 -8.01 -17.84
N ASP A 187 -1.37 -8.88 -18.76
CA ASP A 187 -1.13 -10.32 -18.67
C ASP A 187 0.37 -10.66 -18.72
N LYS A 188 1.13 -9.99 -19.59
CA LYS A 188 2.59 -10.15 -19.64
C LYS A 188 3.27 -9.65 -18.37
N LEU A 189 2.82 -8.51 -17.84
CA LEU A 189 3.33 -7.97 -16.58
C LEU A 189 3.01 -8.91 -15.42
N LEU A 190 1.78 -9.43 -15.35
CA LEU A 190 1.33 -10.39 -14.35
C LEU A 190 2.22 -11.63 -14.34
N GLN A 191 2.41 -12.27 -15.50
CA GLN A 191 3.25 -13.47 -15.64
C GLN A 191 4.70 -13.20 -15.24
N SER A 192 5.23 -12.03 -15.60
CA SER A 192 6.60 -11.62 -15.23
C SER A 192 6.74 -11.45 -13.72
N LEU A 193 5.78 -10.79 -13.07
CA LEU A 193 5.77 -10.61 -11.62
C LEU A 193 5.57 -11.94 -10.88
N MET A 194 4.73 -12.85 -11.39
CA MET A 194 4.58 -14.19 -10.79
C MET A 194 5.89 -15.00 -10.87
N ALA A 195 6.60 -14.93 -12.01
CA ALA A 195 7.89 -15.58 -12.17
C ALA A 195 8.94 -15.00 -11.20
N ASP A 196 8.99 -13.68 -11.07
CA ASP A 196 9.88 -13.01 -10.11
C ASP A 196 9.55 -13.39 -8.66
N ALA A 197 8.26 -13.48 -8.30
CA ALA A 197 7.83 -13.88 -6.95
C ALA A 197 8.26 -15.30 -6.63
N MET A 198 8.06 -16.23 -7.58
CA MET A 198 8.47 -17.61 -7.45
C MET A 198 9.99 -17.74 -7.31
N ASP A 199 10.75 -16.99 -8.12
CA ASP A 199 12.21 -16.97 -8.04
C ASP A 199 12.71 -16.42 -6.69
N ILE A 200 12.08 -15.37 -6.15
CA ILE A 200 12.41 -14.85 -4.80
C ILE A 200 12.14 -15.91 -3.73
N LEU A 201 10.98 -16.58 -3.79
CA LEU A 201 10.62 -17.64 -2.84
C LEU A 201 11.55 -18.85 -2.93
N ALA A 202 12.09 -19.13 -4.12
CA ALA A 202 13.09 -20.18 -4.32
C ALA A 202 14.50 -19.77 -3.87
N GLY A 203 14.70 -18.54 -3.38
CA GLY A 203 15.99 -18.02 -2.95
C GLY A 203 16.91 -17.59 -4.10
N GLY A 204 16.34 -17.33 -5.29
CA GLY A 204 17.09 -16.82 -6.43
C GLY A 204 17.74 -15.46 -6.12
N THR A 205 18.82 -15.14 -6.83
CA THR A 205 19.52 -13.84 -6.72
C THR A 205 19.78 -13.20 -8.08
N GLY A 206 19.09 -13.68 -9.11
CA GLY A 206 19.25 -13.23 -10.50
C GLY A 206 18.63 -11.85 -10.78
N GLU A 207 18.91 -11.31 -11.97
CA GLU A 207 18.25 -10.08 -12.44
C GLU A 207 16.78 -10.36 -12.79
N ARG A 208 15.87 -9.57 -12.21
CA ARG A 208 14.42 -9.74 -12.33
C ARG A 208 13.78 -8.61 -13.12
N VAL A 209 12.59 -8.85 -13.67
CA VAL A 209 11.78 -7.79 -14.29
C VAL A 209 11.48 -6.71 -13.25
N TRP A 210 11.21 -7.13 -12.02
CA TRP A 210 11.06 -6.29 -10.84
C TRP A 210 12.22 -5.30 -10.66
N THR A 211 13.45 -5.78 -10.72
CA THR A 211 14.65 -4.94 -10.55
C THR A 211 14.79 -3.90 -11.67
N LYS A 212 14.26 -4.17 -12.86
CA LYS A 212 14.22 -3.20 -13.96
C LYS A 212 13.14 -2.16 -13.74
N ILE A 213 11.98 -2.56 -13.23
CA ILE A 213 10.88 -1.66 -12.87
C ILE A 213 11.32 -0.67 -11.77
N GLN A 214 12.11 -1.13 -10.79
CA GLN A 214 12.66 -0.27 -9.73
C GLN A 214 13.67 0.78 -10.21
N LYS A 215 14.30 0.57 -11.38
CA LYS A 215 15.35 1.45 -11.91
C LYS A 215 14.80 2.63 -12.74
N VAL A 216 13.52 2.61 -13.09
CA VAL A 216 12.81 3.63 -13.89
C VAL A 216 12.18 4.67 -12.99
#